data_AF-A0A925KB29-F1
#
_entry.id   AF-A0A925KB29-F1
#
_cell.length_a   1.000
_cell.length_b   1.000
_cell.length_c   1.000
_cell.angle_alpha   90.00
_cell.angle_beta   90.00
_cell.angle_gamma   90.00
#
_symmetry.space_group_name_H-M   'P 1'
#
loop_
_entity.id
_entity.type
_entity.pdbx_description
1 polymer ?
#
loop_
_entity_poly.entity_id
_entity_poly.type
_entity_poly.pdbx_seq_one_letter_code
_entity_poly.pdbx_strand_id
1 'polypeptide(L)'
;MYSGIYSLPRIERVVFGRPAAEVVVQEARRLGAERVFVMAPAILIEKTRIVAEIVAALEARHAGTWDRVAAHTPREDVVAAAA
;
A
#
# COMPACT_ATOMS: atom_id res chain seq x y z
N MET A 1 -16.13 -31.57 -6.47
CA MET A 1 -14.68 -31.33 -6.42
C MET A 1 -14.43 -30.06 -7.23
N TYR A 2 -13.98 -28.98 -6.60
CA TYR A 2 -13.69 -27.74 -7.34
C TYR A 2 -12.32 -27.89 -8.02
N SER A 3 -12.27 -27.75 -9.35
CA SER A 3 -11.03 -27.61 -10.11
C SER A 3 -10.96 -26.19 -10.67
N GLY A 4 -9.77 -25.59 -10.71
CA GLY A 4 -9.57 -24.23 -11.19
C GLY A 4 -8.10 -23.86 -11.29
N ILE A 5 -7.81 -22.84 -12.09
CA ILE A 5 -6.49 -22.24 -12.28
C ILE A 5 -6.59 -20.78 -11.82
N TYR A 6 -5.67 -20.36 -10.95
CA TYR A 6 -5.55 -18.97 -10.51
C TYR A 6 -4.21 -18.40 -10.97
N SER A 7 -4.24 -17.48 -11.91
CA SER A 7 -3.06 -16.77 -12.38
C SER A 7 -2.78 -15.58 -11.46
N LEU A 8 -1.60 -15.57 -10.84
CA LEU A 8 -1.17 -14.46 -10.01
C LEU A 8 -0.83 -13.23 -10.88
N PRO A 9 -1.14 -12.01 -10.43
CA PRO A 9 -0.67 -10.80 -11.09
C PRO A 9 0.86 -10.69 -11.04
N ARG A 10 1.43 -9.95 -12.01
CA ARG A 10 2.90 -9.77 -12.11
C ARG A 10 3.45 -9.04 -10.89
N ILE A 11 4.34 -9.70 -10.16
CA ILE A 11 5.14 -9.09 -9.10
C ILE A 11 6.46 -8.64 -9.72
N GLU A 12 6.74 -7.34 -9.72
CA GLU A 12 8.00 -6.82 -10.29
C GLU A 12 9.19 -7.06 -9.37
N ARG A 13 9.02 -6.86 -8.06
CA ARG A 13 10.09 -7.02 -7.08
C ARG A 13 9.56 -7.24 -5.67
N VAL A 14 10.31 -8.00 -4.88
CA VAL A 14 10.11 -8.18 -3.44
C VAL A 14 11.38 -7.72 -2.72
N VAL A 15 11.23 -6.84 -1.73
CA VAL A 15 12.31 -6.41 -0.82
C VAL A 15 11.93 -6.85 0.58
N PHE A 16 12.84 -7.53 1.28
CA PHE A 16 12.60 -8.09 2.61
C PHE A 16 13.80 -7.85 3.53
N GLY A 17 13.60 -7.98 4.85
CA GLY A 17 14.64 -7.76 5.86
C GLY A 17 15.08 -6.31 6.04
N ARG A 18 14.31 -5.35 5.52
CA ARG A 18 14.60 -3.91 5.58
C ARG A 18 13.39 -3.12 6.09
N PRO A 19 13.59 -1.97 6.75
CA PRO A 19 12.48 -1.13 7.19
C PRO A 19 11.58 -0.67 6.03
N ALA A 20 10.27 -0.87 6.16
CA ALA A 20 9.33 -0.60 5.06
C ALA A 20 9.30 0.89 4.67
N ALA A 21 9.36 1.80 5.65
CA ALA A 21 9.35 3.24 5.42
C ALA A 21 10.51 3.69 4.50
N GLU A 22 11.72 3.19 4.74
CA GLU A 22 12.88 3.48 3.90
C GLU A 22 12.71 2.93 2.49
N VAL A 23 12.27 1.67 2.38
CA VAL A 23 12.12 0.99 1.09
C VAL A 23 11.04 1.64 0.24
N VAL A 24 9.91 2.03 0.83
CA VAL A 24 8.82 2.72 0.12
C VAL A 24 9.31 4.04 -0.48
N VAL A 25 10.09 4.83 0.26
CA VAL A 25 10.68 6.08 -0.26
C VAL A 25 11.68 5.80 -1.40
N GLN A 26 12.50 4.76 -1.26
CA GLN A 26 13.42 4.34 -2.32
C GLN A 26 12.68 3.90 -3.59
N GLU A 27 11.59 3.15 -3.44
CA GLU A 27 10.76 2.74 -4.58
C GLU A 27 10.04 3.91 -5.23
N ALA A 28 9.48 4.83 -4.43
CA ALA A 28 8.86 6.04 -4.95
C ALA A 28 9.87 6.85 -5.78
N ARG A 29 11.11 6.99 -5.30
CA ARG A 29 12.19 7.65 -6.06
C ARG A 29 12.56 6.88 -7.33
N ARG A 30 12.73 5.56 -7.26
CA ARG A 30 13.06 4.71 -8.42
C ARG A 30 12.00 4.77 -9.51
N LEU A 31 10.73 4.84 -9.12
CA LEU A 31 9.58 4.93 -10.03
C LEU A 31 9.33 6.37 -10.51
N GLY A 32 10.06 7.37 -10.01
CA GLY A 32 9.80 8.79 -10.30
C GLY A 32 8.46 9.29 -9.73
N ALA A 33 7.90 8.61 -8.73
CA ALA A 33 6.60 8.95 -8.15
C ALA A 33 6.70 10.16 -7.22
N GLU A 34 6.12 11.29 -7.63
CA GLU A 34 6.10 12.54 -6.85
C GLU A 34 4.94 12.63 -5.88
N ARG A 35 3.87 11.86 -6.11
CA ARG A 35 2.68 11.80 -5.26
C ARG A 35 2.31 10.35 -5.01
N VAL A 36 2.25 9.97 -3.75
CA VAL A 36 2.08 8.60 -3.25
C VAL A 36 0.87 8.58 -2.34
N PHE A 37 -0.16 7.85 -2.77
CA PHE A 37 -1.36 7.59 -1.98
C PHE A 37 -1.21 6.25 -1.27
N VAL A 38 -1.39 6.24 0.04
CA VAL A 38 -1.20 5.06 0.88
C VAL A 38 -2.54 4.40 1.16
N MET A 39 -2.69 3.12 0.82
CA MET A 39 -3.88 2.34 1.17
C MET A 39 -3.51 1.25 2.17
N ALA A 40 -4.25 1.16 3.27
CA ALA A 40 -4.06 0.15 4.30
C ALA A 40 -5.41 -0.23 4.93
N PRO A 41 -5.55 -1.43 5.51
CA PRO A 41 -6.71 -1.75 6.33
C PRO A 41 -6.59 -1.08 7.71
N ALA A 42 -7.73 -0.67 8.29
CA ALA A 42 -7.81 0.03 9.57
C ALA A 42 -7.02 -0.68 10.69
N ILE A 43 -7.12 -2.02 10.75
CA ILE A 43 -6.41 -2.81 11.77
C ILE A 43 -4.89 -2.61 11.74
N LEU A 44 -4.30 -2.38 10.57
CA LEU A 44 -2.85 -2.16 10.46
C LEU A 44 -2.45 -0.81 11.06
N ILE A 45 -3.30 0.21 10.88
CA ILE A 45 -3.08 1.55 11.44
C ILE A 45 -3.31 1.54 12.96
N GLU A 46 -4.35 0.86 13.42
CA GLU A 46 -4.70 0.80 14.84
C GLU A 46 -3.71 -0.01 15.68
N LYS A 47 -3.18 -1.10 15.10
CA LYS A 47 -2.34 -2.06 15.83
C LYS A 47 -0.85 -1.84 15.66
N THR A 48 -0.43 -1.00 14.72
CA THR A 48 1.00 -0.81 14.41
C THR A 48 1.32 0.64 14.05
N ARG A 49 2.61 0.99 14.09
CA ARG A 49 3.08 2.31 13.67
C ARG A 49 3.50 2.36 12.19
N ILE A 50 3.43 1.24 11.47
CA ILE A 50 4.08 1.09 10.16
C ILE A 50 3.55 2.09 9.13
N VAL A 51 2.24 2.34 9.11
CA VAL A 51 1.61 3.27 8.16
C VAL A 51 2.01 4.70 8.52
N ALA A 52 2.02 5.06 9.80
CA ALA A 52 2.45 6.38 10.25
C ALA A 52 3.93 6.64 9.93
N GLU A 53 4.79 5.64 10.09
CA GLU A 53 6.22 5.72 9.74
C GLU A 53 6.42 5.89 8.23
N ILE A 54 5.67 5.16 7.40
CA ILE A 54 5.71 5.31 5.93
C ILE A 54 5.23 6.70 5.52
N VAL A 55 4.11 7.19 6.07
CA VAL A 55 3.56 8.52 5.78
C VAL A 55 4.56 9.61 6.16
N ALA A 56 5.17 9.51 7.35
CA ALA A 56 6.18 10.45 7.80
C ALA A 56 7.41 10.45 6.87
N ALA A 57 7.88 9.28 6.44
CA ALA A 57 9.04 9.15 5.57
C ALA A 57 8.79 9.65 4.12
N LEU A 58 7.54 9.61 3.66
CA LEU A 58 7.16 10.11 2.33
C LEU A 58 7.18 11.64 2.24
N GLU A 59 7.01 12.34 3.36
CA GLU A 59 7.03 13.81 3.44
C GLU A 59 6.17 14.47 2.35
N ALA A 60 6.76 15.37 1.54
CA ALA A 60 6.09 16.08 0.45
C ALA A 60 5.56 15.15 -0.67
N ARG A 61 5.95 13.87 -0.69
CA ARG A 61 5.40 12.88 -1.64
C ARG A 61 4.10 12.27 -1.15
N HIS A 62 3.73 12.42 0.12
CA HIS A 62 2.47 11.88 0.63
C HIS A 62 1.29 12.66 0.04
N ALA A 63 0.40 11.95 -0.65
CA ALA A 63 -0.76 12.52 -1.32
C ALA A 63 -2.09 12.24 -0.61
N GLY A 64 -2.07 11.35 0.38
CA GLY A 64 -3.27 10.91 1.11
C GLY A 64 -3.13 9.49 1.64
N THR A 65 -3.98 9.16 2.61
CA THR A 65 -4.07 7.82 3.18
C THR A 65 -5.54 7.40 3.20
N TRP A 66 -5.82 6.17 2.76
CA TRP A 66 -7.11 5.52 2.91
C TRP A 66 -6.99 4.27 3.78
N ASP A 67 -7.80 4.23 4.84
CA ASP A 67 -7.73 3.22 5.89
C ASP A 67 -8.96 2.30 5.95
N ARG A 68 -9.96 2.55 5.11
CA ARG A 68 -11.21 1.80 5.05
C ARG A 68 -11.21 0.78 3.92
N VAL A 69 -10.12 0.00 3.79
CA VAL A 69 -10.08 -1.15 2.87
C VAL A 69 -10.54 -2.39 3.63
N ALA A 70 -11.74 -2.88 3.30
CA ALA A 70 -12.26 -4.13 3.84
C ALA A 70 -11.48 -5.34 3.29
N ALA A 71 -11.60 -6.47 3.98
CA ALA A 71 -10.99 -7.72 3.55
C ALA A 71 -11.43 -8.08 2.13
N HIS A 72 -10.50 -8.61 1.34
CA HIS A 72 -10.71 -8.99 -0.06
C HIS A 72 -10.93 -7.82 -1.03
N THR A 73 -10.60 -6.59 -0.61
CA THR A 73 -10.54 -5.36 -1.43
C THR A 73 -11.75 -5.24 -2.36
N PRO A 74 -12.97 -5.11 -1.81
CA PRO A 74 -14.17 -4.98 -2.62
C PRO A 74 -14.05 -3.74 -3.50
N ARG A 75 -14.60 -3.82 -4.72
CA ARG A 75 -14.52 -2.74 -5.72
C ARG A 75 -15.01 -1.40 -5.17
N GLU A 76 -16.01 -1.42 -4.31
CA GLU A 76 -16.61 -0.22 -3.71
C GLU A 76 -15.59 0.59 -2.90
N ASP A 77 -14.73 -0.07 -2.13
CA ASP A 77 -13.70 0.61 -1.33
C ASP A 77 -12.65 1.27 -2.22
N VAL A 78 -12.31 0.64 -3.35
CA VAL A 78 -11.38 1.21 -4.34
C VAL A 78 -11.97 2.46 -4.97
N VAL A 79 -13.26 2.42 -5.34
CA VAL A 79 -13.96 3.59 -5.89
C VAL A 79 -14.04 4.70 -4.85
N ALA A 80 -14.35 4.38 -3.60
CA ALA A 80 -14.43 5.36 -2.52
C ALA A 80 -13.08 6.02 -2.22
N ALA A 81 -11.97 5.28 -2.33
CA ALA A 81 -10.62 5.81 -2.14
C ALA A 81 -10.15 6.76 -3.25
N ALA A 82 -10.79 6.70 -4.43
CA ALA A 82 -10.42 7.47 -5.62
C ALA A 82 -11.35 8.66 -5.91
N ALA A 83 -12.43 8.82 -5.14
CA ALA A 83 -13.40 9.91 -5.23
C ALA A 83 -12.90 11.17 -4.52
#